data_AF-A0A6A4H9R7-F1
#
_entry.id   AF-A0A6A4H9R7-F1
#
_cell.length_a   1.000
_cell.length_b   1.000
_cell.length_c   1.000
_cell.angle_alpha   90.00
_cell.angle_beta   90.00
_cell.angle_gamma   90.00
#
_symmetry.space_group_name_H-M   'P 1'
#
loop_
_entity.id
_entity.type
_entity.pdbx_description
1 polymer ?
#
loop_
_entity_poly.entity_id
_entity_poly.type
_entity_poly.pdbx_seq_one_letter_code
_entity_poly.pdbx_strand_id
1 'polypeptide(L)' 'RVVTARWVSELAGPFHIVKDRGYRWLQKEGRPERYIPSRETVSKDVKNLYEKVKEKLAEELQEYDGELAIALDCWTSPNH' A
#
# COMPACT_ATOMS: atom_id res chain seq x y z
N ARG A 1 7.61 10.58 0.00
CA ARG A 1 6.15 10.36 -0.16
C ARG A 1 5.83 8.87 -0.21
N VAL A 2 6.63 8.07 -0.93
CA VAL A 2 6.46 6.61 -1.08
C VAL A 2 6.56 5.80 0.22
N VAL A 3 7.40 6.19 1.19
CA VAL A 3 7.66 5.37 2.40
C VAL A 3 6.39 5.06 3.20
N THR A 4 5.53 6.06 3.45
CA THR A 4 4.26 5.83 4.16
C THR A 4 3.33 4.92 3.37
N ALA A 5 3.22 5.13 2.05
CA ALA A 5 2.38 4.30 1.20
C ALA A 5 2.88 2.85 1.17
N ARG A 6 4.19 2.64 1.01
CA ARG A 6 4.83 1.32 1.07
C ARG A 6 4.59 0.63 2.40
N TRP A 7 4.85 1.31 3.52
CA TRP A 7 4.63 0.77 4.86
C TRP A 7 3.18 0.36 5.11
N VAL A 8 2.24 1.22 4.68
CA VAL A 8 0.81 0.94 4.77
C VAL A 8 0.42 -0.26 3.91
N SER A 9 0.96 -0.38 2.69
CA SER A 9 0.74 -1.54 1.83
C SER A 9 1.30 -2.84 2.41
N GLU A 10 2.53 -2.81 2.93
CA GLU A 10 3.19 -4.00 3.49
C GLU A 10 2.47 -4.55 4.74
N LEU A 11 1.90 -3.67 5.56
CA LEU A 11 1.16 -4.08 6.77
C LEU A 11 -0.36 -4.25 6.56
N ALA A 12 -0.86 -4.05 5.33
CA ALA A 12 -2.30 -3.93 5.06
C ALA A 12 -3.00 -2.94 6.01
N GLY A 13 -2.31 -1.85 6.36
CA GLY A 13 -2.73 -0.90 7.37
C GLY A 13 -3.81 0.09 6.89
N PRO A 14 -4.54 0.75 7.81
CA PRO A 14 -5.51 1.77 7.44
C PRO A 14 -4.82 3.08 7.01
N PHE A 15 -5.30 3.71 5.93
CA PHE A 15 -4.80 5.02 5.49
C PHE A 15 -4.96 6.13 6.55
N HIS A 16 -5.87 5.95 7.50
CA HIS A 16 -6.11 6.90 8.58
C HIS A 16 -4.92 7.00 9.56
N ILE A 17 -3.96 6.07 9.53
CA ILE A 17 -2.81 6.07 10.43
C ILE A 17 -2.01 7.39 10.43
N VAL A 18 -2.03 8.15 9.33
CA VAL A 18 -1.37 9.46 9.24
C VAL A 18 -1.99 10.55 10.12
N LYS A 19 -3.18 10.30 10.68
CA LYS A 19 -3.84 11.16 11.67
C LYS A 19 -3.50 10.77 13.11
N ASP A 20 -2.93 9.59 13.33
CA ASP A 20 -2.54 9.14 14.66
C ASP A 20 -1.49 10.08 15.28
N ARG A 21 -1.61 10.31 16.59
CA ARG A 21 -0.74 11.22 17.34
C ARG A 21 0.67 10.67 17.43
N GLY A 22 0.83 9.39 17.74
CA GLY A 22 2.13 8.73 17.87
C GLY A 22 2.88 8.70 16.53
N TYR A 23 2.18 8.34 15.46
CA TYR A 23 2.72 8.41 14.10
C TYR A 23 3.22 9.81 13.75
N ARG A 24 2.41 10.86 14.02
CA ARG A 24 2.80 12.24 13.72
C ARG A 24 4.00 12.71 14.54
N TRP A 25 4.06 12.32 15.80
CA TRP A 25 5.20 12.62 16.67
C TRP A 25 6.48 11.98 16.11
N LEU A 26 6.45 10.68 15.79
CA LEU A 26 7.58 9.96 15.19
C LEU A 26 8.01 10.56 13.86
N GLN A 27 7.07 10.92 12.97
CA GLN A 27 7.43 11.50 11.68
C GLN A 27 8.14 12.86 11.81
N LYS A 28 7.81 13.64 12.85
CA LYS A 28 8.38 14.97 13.10
C LYS A 28 9.60 14.96 14.03
N GLU A 29 9.96 13.81 14.57
CA GLU A 29 11.13 13.66 15.43
C GLU A 29 12.41 14.08 14.66
N GLY A 30 13.15 15.03 15.22
CA GLY A 30 14.32 15.65 14.57
C GLY A 30 14.01 16.53 13.34
N ARG A 31 12.75 16.60 12.88
CA ARG A 31 12.32 17.41 11.71
C ARG A 31 10.89 17.95 11.89
N PRO A 32 10.67 19.00 12.71
CA PRO A 32 9.34 19.53 13.03
C PRO A 32 8.51 19.98 11.82
N GLU A 33 9.19 20.53 10.82
CA GLU A 33 8.59 21.04 9.56
C GLU A 33 8.35 19.95 8.52
N ARG A 34 8.55 18.67 8.86
CA ARG A 34 8.30 17.59 7.93
C ARG A 34 6.83 17.55 7.55
N TYR A 35 6.59 17.63 6.25
CA TYR A 35 5.27 17.41 5.67
C TYR A 35 4.79 15.98 5.93
N ILE A 36 3.56 15.85 6.43
CA ILE A 36 2.86 14.58 6.62
C ILE A 36 1.71 14.52 5.59
N PRO A 37 1.63 13.47 4.75
CA PRO A 37 0.58 13.35 3.75
C PRO A 37 -0.80 13.17 4.38
N SER A 38 -1.86 13.59 3.67
CA SER A 38 -3.23 13.28 4.07
C SER A 38 -3.56 11.80 3.79
N ARG A 39 -4.66 11.28 4.36
CA ARG A 39 -5.10 9.91 4.08
C ARG A 39 -5.43 9.72 2.60
N GLU A 40 -5.94 10.75 1.94
CA GLU A 40 -6.28 10.75 0.52
C GLU A 40 -5.01 10.70 -0.33
N THR A 41 -3.96 11.43 0.06
CA THR A 41 -2.65 11.33 -0.58
C THR A 41 -2.07 9.93 -0.44
N VAL A 42 -2.11 9.34 0.76
CA VAL A 42 -1.62 7.97 0.97
C VAL A 42 -2.42 6.97 0.13
N SER A 43 -3.75 7.08 0.08
CA SER A 43 -4.59 6.23 -0.75
C SER A 43 -4.22 6.32 -2.24
N LYS A 44 -4.00 7.53 -2.77
CA LYS A 44 -3.53 7.73 -4.14
C LYS A 44 -2.14 7.12 -4.38
N ASP A 45 -1.22 7.34 -3.44
CA ASP A 45 0.15 6.82 -3.55
C ASP A 45 0.17 5.27 -3.51
N VAL A 46 -0.66 4.65 -2.67
CA VAL A 46 -0.84 3.18 -2.63
C VAL A 46 -1.42 2.67 -3.95
N LYS A 47 -2.42 3.35 -4.52
CA LYS A 47 -2.95 2.98 -5.83
C LYS A 47 -1.88 3.05 -6.92
N ASN A 48 -1.08 4.11 -6.94
CA ASN A 48 0.02 4.25 -7.89
C ASN A 48 1.09 3.16 -7.71
N LEU A 49 1.38 2.75 -6.47
CA LEU A 49 2.28 1.63 -6.20
C LEU A 49 1.71 0.30 -6.71
N TYR A 50 0.42 0.07 -6.48
CA TYR A 50 -0.27 -1.11 -6.98
C TYR A 50 -0.18 -1.22 -8.50
N GLU A 51 -0.51 -0.17 -9.25
CA GLU A 51 -0.46 -0.23 -10.73
C GLU A 51 0.95 -0.54 -11.22
N LYS A 52 1.99 0.07 -10.64
CA LYS A 52 3.38 -0.21 -11.02
C LYS A 52 3.80 -1.65 -10.74
N VAL A 53 3.41 -2.19 -9.58
CA VAL A 53 3.74 -3.58 -9.22
C VAL A 53 2.95 -4.55 -10.10
N LYS A 54 1.69 -4.23 -10.41
CA LYS A 54 0.84 -5.01 -11.31
C LYS A 54 1.41 -5.07 -12.73
N GLU A 55 1.86 -3.95 -13.28
CA GLU A 55 2.52 -3.88 -14.59
C GLU A 55 3.77 -4.76 -14.61
N LYS A 56 4.66 -4.58 -13.62
CA LYS A 56 5.87 -5.39 -13.49
C LYS A 56 5.55 -6.88 -13.35
N LEU A 57 4.58 -7.25 -12.50
CA LEU A 57 4.21 -8.64 -12.29
C LEU A 57 3.58 -9.24 -13.56
N ALA A 58 2.83 -8.46 -14.33
CA ALA A 58 2.28 -8.91 -15.61
C ALA A 58 3.40 -9.22 -16.62
N GLU A 59 4.44 -8.38 -16.69
CA GLU A 59 5.63 -8.66 -17.51
C GLU A 59 6.31 -9.97 -17.06
N GLU A 60 6.61 -10.10 -15.76
CA GLU A 60 7.27 -11.30 -15.20
C GLU A 60 6.44 -12.59 -15.44
N LEU A 61 5.11 -12.52 -15.35
CA LEU A 61 4.23 -13.65 -15.60
C LEU A 61 4.08 -14.01 -17.09
N GLN A 62 4.19 -13.03 -18.00
CA GLN A 62 4.14 -13.27 -19.44
C GLN A 62 5.45 -13.86 -19.98
N GLU A 63 6.59 -13.52 -19.37
CA GLU A 63 7.90 -14.05 -19.73
C GLU A 63 8.16 -15.46 -19.17
N TYR A 64 7.31 -15.95 -18.26
CA TYR A 64 7.49 -17.25 -17.62
C TYR A 64 7.26 -18.40 -18.61
N ASP A 65 8.34 -19.12 -18.96
CA ASP A 65 8.33 -20.28 -19.86
C ASP A 65 7.87 -21.56 -19.12
N GLY A 66 6.60 -21.58 -18.71
CA GLY A 66 6.00 -22.69 -17.99
C GLY A 66 4.53 -22.49 -17.64
N GLU A 67 3.96 -23.45 -16.93
CA GLU A 67 2.58 -23.39 -16.47
C GLU A 67 2.45 -22.59 -15.17
N LEU A 68 1.39 -21.77 -15.07
CA LEU A 68 1.05 -21.00 -13.86
C LEU A 68 -0.02 -21.75 -13.06
N ALA A 69 0.30 -22.16 -11.84
CA ALA A 69 -0.67 -22.73 -10.91
C ALA A 69 -1.51 -21.61 -10.26
N ILE A 70 -2.84 -21.67 -10.42
CA ILE A 70 -3.78 -20.69 -9.86
C ILE A 70 -4.66 -21.38 -8.82
N ALA A 71 -4.63 -20.88 -7.59
CA ALA A 71 -5.59 -21.24 -6.54
C ALA A 71 -6.62 -20.12 -6.38
N LEU A 72 -7.90 -20.48 -6.33
CA LEU A 72 -9.01 -19.55 -6.17
C LEU A 72 -9.64 -19.80 -4.79
N ASP A 73 -9.68 -18.77 -3.95
CA ASP A 73 -10.42 -18.79 -2.69
C ASP A 73 -11.79 -18.10 -2.86
N CYS A 74 -12.86 -18.85 -2.65
CA CYS A 74 -14.25 -18.42 -2.86
C CYS A 74 -15.04 -18.52 -1.56
N TRP A 75 -14.94 -17.50 -0.73
CA TRP A 75 -15.74 -17.39 0.48
C TRP A 75 -16.80 -16.28 0.33
N THR A 76 -17.91 -16.41 1.08
CA THR A 76 -18.97 -15.39 1.14
C THR A 76 -19.00 -14.79 2.55
N SER A 77 -18.94 -13.46 2.65
CA SER A 77 -19.13 -12.75 3.92
C SER A 77 -20.60 -12.36 4.09
N PRO A 78 -21.24 -12.56 5.24
CA PRO A 78 -22.59 -12.08 5.52
C PRO A 78 -22.63 -10.57 5.81
N ASN A 79 -21.75 -9.76 5.22
CA ASN A 79 -21.65 -8.33 5.53
C ASN A 79 -22.90 -7.59 4.98
N HIS A 80 -23.90 -7.45 5.84
CA HIS A 80 -25.10 -6.61 5.71
C HIS A 80 -25.02 -5.42 6.68
#